data_AF-A0A1H2AVJ2-F1
#
_entry.id   AF-A0A1H2AVJ2-F1
#
_cell.length_a   1.000
_cell.length_b   1.000
_cell.length_c   1.000
_cell.angle_alpha   90.00
_cell.angle_beta   90.00
_cell.angle_gamma   90.00
#
_symmetry.space_group_name_H-M   'P 1'
#
loop_
_entity.id
_entity.type
_entity.pdbx_description
1 polymer ?
#
loop_
_entity_poly.entity_id
_entity_poly.type
_entity_poly.pdbx_seq_one_letter_code
_entity_poly.pdbx_strand_id
1 'polypeptide(L)'
;MTTLFDGDPKTNSSILSDKEITDYINRELLITKDSFATSSLEASSYDLRVGKKGIIGGDGIELNLEEKPMEIPPGSYAGIVSFENMAFPKNICARLGSKRTLSYEGIILLTGSIVDPGYKGHLLFGLYNASPKKVIIRYGRKICNIVFEKLGVEPEKDVQPEPNLLNGNLPDQFIDKMANMEVLPWMQISDRVKQIENITKDIIDLKARYEDVLKPIKDLTNNVVQLTSSVTAISVQTKSLAEDLEKANQLVNENSKQINQLTQNLTITSTQFNSTISNISSLSKDLKDQEDHLKDLTIGFKSQSVWNKILGGIVLIVIGALISWLVSKALK
;
A
#
# COMPACT_ATOMS: atom_id res chain seq x y z
N MET A 1 14.19 21.26 78.96
CA MET A 1 13.88 22.47 78.16
C MET A 1 14.96 23.48 78.46
N THR A 2 16.03 23.46 77.66
CA THR A 2 17.18 24.34 77.82
C THR A 2 17.10 25.36 76.70
N THR A 3 16.91 26.61 77.09
CA THR A 3 16.84 27.80 76.25
C THR A 3 18.15 28.01 75.49
N LEU A 4 18.16 27.70 74.19
CA LEU A 4 19.23 27.99 73.23
C LEU A 4 18.89 29.27 72.44
N PHE A 5 18.81 30.40 73.11
CA PHE A 5 18.84 31.72 72.47
C PHE A 5 19.44 32.71 73.46
N ASP A 6 20.73 32.52 73.77
CA ASP A 6 21.56 33.59 74.31
C ASP A 6 22.51 34.01 73.19
N GLY A 7 22.00 34.91 72.35
CA GLY A 7 22.72 35.53 71.25
C GLY A 7 22.54 37.03 71.35
N ASP A 8 23.65 37.74 71.46
CA ASP A 8 23.79 39.19 71.53
C ASP A 8 22.79 39.95 70.61
N PRO A 9 22.00 40.94 71.12
CA PRO A 9 21.01 41.69 70.33
C PRO A 9 21.61 42.56 69.21
N LYS A 10 22.95 42.63 69.11
CA LYS A 10 23.68 43.42 68.10
C LYS A 10 24.44 42.55 67.08
N THR A 11 23.89 41.40 66.72
CA THR A 11 24.33 40.74 65.48
C THR A 11 23.86 41.61 64.29
N ASN A 12 24.76 42.46 63.79
CA ASN A 12 24.56 43.24 62.58
C ASN A 12 24.17 42.29 61.45
N SER A 13 22.87 42.20 61.13
CA SER A 13 22.40 41.50 59.94
C SER A 13 23.18 41.99 58.73
N SER A 14 23.72 41.06 57.94
CA SER A 14 24.35 41.40 56.67
C SER A 14 23.32 41.91 55.66
N ILE A 15 22.08 41.44 55.75
CA ILE A 15 20.97 41.83 54.87
C ILE A 15 20.34 43.14 55.37
N LEU A 16 20.10 44.08 54.46
CA LEU A 16 19.44 45.35 54.76
C LEU A 16 17.93 45.19 54.93
N SER A 17 17.37 45.86 55.94
CA SER A 17 15.93 46.07 56.12
C SER A 17 15.38 47.18 55.20
N ASP A 18 14.06 47.22 55.02
CA ASP A 18 13.32 48.30 54.34
C ASP A 18 13.75 49.71 54.77
N LYS A 19 13.93 49.93 56.07
CA LYS A 19 14.38 51.21 56.65
C LYS A 19 15.81 51.54 56.25
N GLU A 20 16.71 50.57 56.31
CA GLU A 20 18.10 50.75 55.89
C GLU A 20 18.18 51.01 54.39
N ILE A 21 17.47 50.23 53.56
CA ILE A 21 17.39 50.43 52.12
C ILE A 21 16.94 51.87 51.81
N THR A 22 15.91 52.35 52.50
CA THR A 22 15.41 53.73 52.37
C THR A 22 16.47 54.78 52.74
N ASP A 23 17.22 54.57 53.83
CA ASP A 23 18.31 55.46 54.24
C ASP A 23 19.44 55.50 53.20
N TYR A 24 19.85 54.35 52.64
CA TYR A 24 20.83 54.31 51.56
C TYR A 24 20.34 55.06 50.31
N ILE A 25 19.08 54.88 49.91
CA ILE A 25 18.50 55.58 48.75
C ILE A 25 18.43 57.09 49.00
N ASN A 26 18.12 57.52 50.21
CA ASN A 26 18.13 58.94 50.58
C ASN A 26 19.51 59.59 50.42
N ARG A 27 20.58 58.78 50.54
CA ARG A 27 21.99 59.15 50.31
C ARG A 27 22.44 58.93 48.86
N GLU A 28 21.51 58.65 47.95
CA GLU A 28 21.77 58.36 46.52
C GLU A 28 22.63 57.11 46.29
N LEU A 29 22.47 56.11 47.15
CA LEU A 29 23.12 54.80 47.05
C LEU A 29 22.08 53.69 46.77
N LEU A 30 22.57 52.56 46.26
CA LEU A 30 21.81 51.38 45.83
C LEU A 30 20.98 51.60 44.57
N ILE A 31 19.96 52.44 44.65
CA ILE A 31 19.04 52.79 43.55
C ILE A 31 18.88 54.30 43.53
N THR A 32 18.92 54.92 42.35
CA THR A 32 18.73 56.36 42.22
C THR A 32 17.32 56.80 42.64
N LYS A 33 17.19 58.00 43.19
CA LYS A 33 15.90 58.50 43.73
C LYS A 33 14.80 58.63 42.68
N ASP A 34 15.16 59.00 41.45
CA ASP A 34 14.23 59.13 40.32
C ASP A 34 13.69 57.77 39.85
N SER A 35 14.43 56.69 40.11
CA SER A 35 14.04 55.34 39.71
C SER A 35 13.50 54.49 40.85
N PHE A 36 13.55 54.98 42.10
CA PHE A 36 12.99 54.32 43.27
C PHE A 36 11.47 54.48 43.39
N ALA A 37 10.77 53.43 43.81
CA ALA A 37 9.35 53.47 44.13
C ALA A 37 9.05 52.73 45.44
N THR A 38 8.42 53.42 46.39
CA THR A 38 8.02 52.85 47.69
C THR A 38 7.14 51.61 47.54
N SER A 39 6.30 51.53 46.50
CA SER A 39 5.46 50.36 46.20
C SER A 39 6.24 49.09 45.82
N SER A 40 7.51 49.23 45.48
CA SER A 40 8.43 48.14 45.19
C SER A 40 9.30 47.76 46.39
N LEU A 41 9.29 48.55 47.47
CA LEU A 41 10.03 48.24 48.68
C LEU A 41 9.31 47.16 49.48
N GLU A 42 10.05 46.10 49.82
CA GLU A 42 9.61 45.01 50.67
C GLU A 42 10.44 45.01 51.97
N ALA A 43 10.10 44.15 52.94
CA ALA A 43 10.69 44.16 54.29
C ALA A 43 12.24 44.06 54.32
N SER A 44 12.85 43.33 53.38
CA SER A 44 14.30 43.12 53.30
C SER A 44 14.82 43.05 51.86
N SER A 45 14.02 43.55 50.92
CA SER A 45 14.33 43.47 49.49
C SER A 45 13.62 44.58 48.74
N TYR A 46 13.94 44.73 47.46
CA TYR A 46 13.25 45.63 46.57
C TYR A 46 12.85 44.90 45.28
N ASP A 47 11.66 45.17 44.77
CA ASP A 47 11.17 44.60 43.52
C ASP A 47 11.57 45.44 42.31
N LEU A 48 12.49 44.90 41.51
CA LEU A 48 12.93 45.50 40.26
C LEU A 48 11.83 45.41 39.21
N ARG A 49 11.75 46.44 38.37
CA ARG A 49 10.72 46.60 37.35
C ARG A 49 11.32 46.57 35.95
N VAL A 50 10.49 46.21 34.97
CA VAL A 50 10.81 46.25 33.56
C VAL A 50 10.99 47.69 33.11
N GLY A 51 12.15 48.00 32.53
CA GLY A 51 12.50 49.29 31.96
C GLY A 51 11.98 49.48 30.53
N LYS A 52 12.49 50.51 29.85
CA LYS A 52 11.93 51.00 28.58
C LYS A 52 12.33 50.17 27.37
N LYS A 53 13.50 49.54 27.40
CA LYS A 53 14.05 48.80 26.26
C LYS A 53 13.86 47.30 26.44
N GLY A 54 13.56 46.64 25.33
CA GLY A 54 13.61 45.20 25.25
C GLY A 54 13.82 44.71 23.82
N ILE A 55 14.07 43.43 23.66
CA ILE A 55 14.37 42.79 22.37
C ILE A 55 13.88 41.34 22.41
N ILE A 56 13.39 40.83 21.27
CA ILE A 56 13.01 39.42 21.11
C ILE A 56 14.06 38.77 20.20
N GLY A 57 14.38 37.50 20.43
CA GLY A 57 15.33 36.77 19.58
C GLY A 57 14.78 36.61 18.16
N GLY A 58 15.67 36.66 17.17
CA GLY A 58 15.39 36.34 15.76
C GLY A 58 15.47 37.51 14.79
N ASP A 59 14.90 38.68 15.11
CA ASP A 59 14.91 39.85 14.20
C ASP A 59 15.91 40.94 14.61
N GLY A 60 16.41 40.89 15.86
CA GLY A 60 17.34 41.89 16.39
C GLY A 60 16.70 43.25 16.64
N ILE A 61 15.36 43.36 16.57
CA ILE A 61 14.66 44.64 16.63
C ILE A 61 14.42 45.03 18.09
N GLU A 62 15.02 46.15 18.49
CA GLU A 62 14.71 46.76 19.78
C GLU A 62 13.26 47.29 19.84
N LEU A 63 12.64 47.11 20.99
CA LEU A 63 11.28 47.52 21.31
C LEU A 63 11.30 48.61 22.38
N ASN A 64 10.47 49.64 22.19
CA ASN A 64 10.13 50.59 23.23
C ASN A 64 8.88 50.09 24.00
N LEU A 65 9.09 49.68 25.25
CA LEU A 65 8.06 49.10 26.11
C LEU A 65 7.08 50.12 26.69
N GLU A 66 7.41 51.42 26.64
CA GLU A 66 6.47 52.49 27.00
C GLU A 66 5.35 52.62 25.98
N GLU A 67 5.64 52.32 24.70
CA GLU A 67 4.67 52.43 23.60
C GLU A 67 3.84 51.16 23.45
N LYS A 68 4.47 49.99 23.54
CA LYS A 68 3.80 48.69 23.35
C LYS A 68 4.39 47.62 24.27
N PRO A 69 3.55 46.71 24.80
CA PRO A 69 4.06 45.58 25.53
C PRO A 69 4.84 44.62 24.62
N MET A 70 5.82 43.93 25.18
CA MET A 70 6.53 42.86 24.48
C MET A 70 5.77 41.54 24.64
N GLU A 71 5.52 40.88 23.52
CA GLU A 71 4.93 39.55 23.48
C GLU A 71 6.03 38.52 23.20
N ILE A 72 6.40 37.72 24.20
CA ILE A 72 7.43 36.68 24.04
C ILE A 72 6.73 35.38 23.58
N PRO A 73 6.98 34.90 22.35
CA PRO A 73 6.37 33.66 21.88
C PRO A 73 6.88 32.43 22.64
N PRO A 74 6.17 31.29 22.59
CA PRO A 74 6.65 30.02 23.13
C PRO A 74 8.02 29.64 22.58
N GLY A 75 8.94 29.22 23.46
CA GLY A 75 10.30 28.79 23.10
C GLY A 75 11.24 29.92 22.67
N SER A 76 10.84 31.18 22.86
CA SER A 76 11.64 32.33 22.44
C SER A 76 12.46 32.92 23.58
N TYR A 77 13.64 33.43 23.23
CA TYR A 77 14.42 34.29 24.10
C TYR A 77 14.00 35.74 23.94
N ALA A 78 14.12 36.50 25.01
CA ALA A 78 13.97 37.94 25.03
C ALA A 78 14.99 38.57 25.98
N GLY A 79 15.25 39.86 25.80
CA GLY A 79 16.07 40.64 26.72
C GLY A 79 15.37 41.92 27.10
N ILE A 80 15.56 42.37 28.33
CA ILE A 80 15.08 43.65 28.82
C ILE A 80 16.11 44.29 29.74
N VAL A 81 15.98 45.59 29.97
CA VAL A 81 16.72 46.30 31.03
C VAL A 81 15.81 46.67 32.18
N SER A 82 16.35 46.81 33.40
CA SER A 82 15.62 47.30 34.55
C SER A 82 15.15 48.74 34.36
N PHE A 83 14.03 49.08 35.00
CA PHE A 83 13.63 50.47 35.18
C PHE A 83 14.58 51.16 36.15
N GLU A 84 14.95 50.47 37.23
CA GLU A 84 15.85 50.99 38.26
C GLU A 84 17.26 51.20 37.70
N ASN A 85 17.84 52.34 38.06
CA ASN A 85 19.25 52.65 37.84
C ASN A 85 20.02 52.44 39.14
N MET A 86 21.02 51.56 39.09
CA MET A 86 21.77 51.14 40.27
C MET A 86 22.92 52.10 40.56
N ALA A 87 23.21 52.30 41.85
CA ALA A 87 24.31 53.12 42.35
C ALA A 87 24.94 52.46 43.59
N PHE A 88 25.53 51.27 43.42
CA PHE A 88 26.03 50.49 44.55
C PHE A 88 27.29 51.12 45.15
N PRO A 89 27.39 51.23 46.49
CA PRO A 89 28.66 51.51 47.14
C PRO A 89 29.58 50.27 47.10
N LYS A 90 30.87 50.47 47.40
CA LYS A 90 31.87 49.37 47.39
C LYS A 90 31.70 48.36 48.52
N ASN A 91 30.95 48.68 49.56
CA ASN A 91 30.75 47.82 50.72
C ASN A 91 29.42 47.03 50.68
N ILE A 92 28.69 47.04 49.56
CA ILE A 92 27.42 46.32 49.40
C ILE A 92 27.43 45.51 48.12
N CYS A 93 27.02 44.25 48.18
CA CYS A 93 26.62 43.47 47.02
C CYS A 93 25.10 43.20 47.09
N ALA A 94 24.54 42.62 46.03
CA ALA A 94 23.16 42.17 46.10
C ALA A 94 22.93 40.85 45.38
N ARG A 95 21.92 40.11 45.83
CA ARG A 95 21.43 38.90 45.18
C ARG A 95 20.11 39.14 44.48
N LEU A 96 19.99 38.63 43.26
CA LEU A 96 18.76 38.64 42.48
C LEU A 96 18.00 37.35 42.71
N GLY A 97 16.71 37.46 43.02
CA GLY A 97 15.79 36.35 43.18
C GLY A 97 14.67 36.37 42.16
N SER A 98 14.22 35.19 41.74
CA SER A 98 13.08 35.07 40.82
C SER A 98 11.75 35.26 41.55
N LYS A 99 10.79 35.93 40.91
CA LYS A 99 9.40 36.00 41.42
C LYS A 99 8.61 34.78 40.94
N ARG A 100 7.92 34.13 41.88
CA ARG A 100 7.07 32.95 41.61
C ARG A 100 6.05 33.18 40.48
N THR A 101 5.54 34.41 40.34
CA THR A 101 4.58 34.77 39.29
C THR A 101 5.13 34.54 37.88
N LEU A 102 6.40 34.87 37.63
CA LEU A 102 7.05 34.61 36.34
C LEU A 102 7.28 33.12 36.12
N SER A 103 7.70 32.40 37.16
CA SER A 103 7.85 30.94 37.09
C SER A 103 6.54 30.23 36.74
N TYR A 104 5.40 30.68 37.29
CA TYR A 104 4.09 30.13 36.94
C TYR A 104 3.62 30.48 35.53
N GLU A 105 4.08 31.60 34.98
CA GLU A 105 3.86 31.96 33.57
C GLU A 105 4.79 31.22 32.61
N GLY A 106 5.76 30.45 33.13
CA GLY A 106 6.76 29.73 32.34
C GLY A 106 7.91 30.61 31.86
N ILE A 107 8.12 31.79 32.46
CA ILE A 107 9.27 32.65 32.18
C ILE A 107 10.43 32.25 33.07
N ILE A 108 11.55 31.91 32.43
CA ILE A 108 12.83 31.66 33.08
C ILE A 108 13.66 32.94 32.99
N LEU A 109 14.10 33.44 34.15
CA LEU A 109 15.00 34.58 34.24
C LEU A 109 16.44 34.10 34.07
N LEU A 110 17.11 34.59 33.03
CA LEU A 110 18.48 34.26 32.67
C LEU A 110 19.35 35.48 32.91
N THR A 111 19.83 35.61 34.14
CA THR A 111 20.71 36.70 34.60
C THR A 111 21.76 36.14 35.55
N GLY A 112 22.85 36.88 35.74
CA GLY A 112 23.76 36.64 36.87
C GLY A 112 23.00 36.79 38.19
N SER A 113 23.30 35.93 39.16
CA SER A 113 22.58 35.91 40.45
C SER A 113 23.03 37.01 41.42
N ILE A 114 24.14 37.68 41.15
CA ILE A 114 24.79 38.65 42.03
C ILE A 114 25.05 39.95 41.27
N VAL A 115 24.81 41.07 41.94
CA VAL A 115 25.24 42.41 41.52
C VAL A 115 26.44 42.80 42.37
N ASP A 116 27.55 43.10 41.70
CA ASP A 116 28.82 43.38 42.35
C ASP A 116 28.86 44.75 43.06
N PRO A 117 29.66 44.90 44.11
CA PRO A 117 29.86 46.19 44.77
C PRO A 117 30.46 47.24 43.83
N GLY A 118 30.00 48.48 43.96
CA GLY A 118 30.43 49.56 43.07
C GLY A 118 29.73 49.59 41.71
N TYR A 119 28.85 48.63 41.40
CA TYR A 119 28.09 48.60 40.14
C TYR A 119 27.22 49.85 39.96
N LYS A 120 27.22 50.38 38.73
CA LYS A 120 26.39 51.52 38.33
C LYS A 120 25.71 51.24 36.99
N GLY A 121 24.45 51.64 36.86
CA GLY A 121 23.66 51.49 35.64
C GLY A 121 22.44 50.58 35.79
N HIS A 122 21.77 50.32 34.67
CA HIS A 122 20.61 49.44 34.58
C HIS A 122 21.01 47.98 34.43
N LEU A 123 20.27 47.07 35.07
CA LEU A 123 20.51 45.63 34.98
C LEU A 123 19.90 45.05 33.71
N LEU A 124 20.66 44.20 33.02
CA LEU A 124 20.20 43.43 31.86
C LEU A 124 19.63 42.08 32.32
N PHE A 125 18.43 41.75 31.86
CA PHE A 125 17.80 40.45 32.09
C PHE A 125 17.55 39.72 30.78
N GLY A 126 18.08 38.51 30.66
CA GLY A 126 17.60 37.54 29.70
C GLY A 126 16.32 36.88 30.20
N LEU A 127 15.41 36.60 29.29
CA LEU A 127 14.15 35.90 29.54
C LEU A 127 14.03 34.75 28.54
N TYR A 128 13.57 33.60 29.00
CA TYR A 128 13.18 32.51 28.11
C TYR A 128 11.76 32.07 28.42
N ASN A 129 10.92 32.02 27.40
CA ASN A 129 9.55 31.54 27.54
C ASN A 129 9.48 30.01 27.35
N ALA A 130 9.49 29.29 28.45
CA ALA A 130 9.29 27.83 28.48
C ALA A 130 7.80 27.42 28.46
N SER A 131 6.87 28.37 28.44
CA SER A 131 5.44 28.10 28.34
C SER A 131 5.04 27.75 26.90
N PRO A 132 4.00 26.91 26.70
CA PRO A 132 3.41 26.69 25.38
C PRO A 132 2.56 27.89 24.91
N LYS A 133 2.41 28.94 25.71
CA LYS A 133 1.62 30.15 25.40
C LYS A 133 2.52 31.38 25.31
N LYS A 134 2.09 32.38 24.53
CA LYS A 134 2.75 33.68 24.53
C LYS A 134 2.63 34.34 25.90
N VAL A 135 3.69 35.02 26.34
CA VAL A 135 3.71 35.77 27.61
C VAL A 135 3.89 37.25 27.32
N ILE A 136 3.13 38.09 28.01
CA ILE A 136 3.15 39.55 27.81
C ILE A 136 3.96 40.20 28.93
N ILE A 137 5.02 40.91 28.55
CA ILE A 137 5.85 41.71 29.44
C ILE A 137 5.54 43.19 29.20
N ARG A 138 5.20 43.90 30.28
CA ARG A 138 4.80 45.32 30.26
C ARG A 138 5.83 46.17 30.96
N TYR A 139 5.98 47.40 30.49
CA TYR A 139 6.74 48.42 31.19
C TYR A 139 6.27 48.59 32.65
N GLY A 140 7.24 48.75 33.57
CA GLY A 140 6.97 48.93 35.00
C GLY A 140 6.55 47.65 35.74
N ARG A 141 6.36 46.52 35.05
CA ARG A 141 6.03 45.23 35.69
C ARG A 141 7.18 44.80 36.60
N LYS A 142 6.87 44.41 37.84
CA LYS A 142 7.85 43.80 38.76
C LYS A 142 8.36 42.46 38.20
N ILE A 143 9.67 42.27 38.05
CA ILE A 143 10.27 41.11 37.40
C ILE A 143 11.09 40.22 38.32
N CYS A 144 11.87 40.79 39.22
CA CYS A 144 12.68 40.04 40.18
C CYS A 144 12.80 40.85 41.47
N ASN A 145 13.13 40.19 42.57
CA ASN A 145 13.50 40.89 43.79
C ASN A 145 15.03 40.99 43.90
N ILE A 146 15.51 42.06 44.53
CA ILE A 146 16.92 42.28 44.85
C ILE A 146 17.08 42.37 46.37
N VAL A 147 18.01 41.61 46.93
CA VAL A 147 18.36 41.60 48.36
C VAL A 147 19.75 42.18 48.52
N PHE A 148 19.89 43.22 49.33
CA PHE A 148 21.16 43.93 49.52
C PHE A 148 21.90 43.40 50.75
N GLU A 149 23.22 43.21 50.61
CA GLU A 149 24.07 42.63 51.62
C GLU A 149 25.35 43.43 51.85
N LYS A 150 25.61 43.75 53.13
CA LYS A 150 26.85 44.37 53.57
C LYS A 150 28.00 43.38 53.45
N LEU A 151 29.10 43.83 52.86
CA LEU A 151 30.36 43.12 52.87
C LEU A 151 31.13 43.38 54.17
N GLY A 152 31.92 42.39 54.59
CA GLY A 152 32.82 42.55 55.73
C GLY A 152 34.01 43.47 55.43
N VAL A 153 34.48 43.48 54.19
CA VAL A 153 35.60 44.30 53.70
C VAL A 153 35.30 44.74 52.26
N GLU A 154 35.68 45.96 51.90
CA GLU A 154 35.54 46.46 50.53
C GLU A 154 36.46 45.68 49.56
N PRO A 155 35.98 45.35 48.35
CA PRO A 155 36.80 44.68 47.36
C PRO A 155 37.85 45.64 46.78
N GLU A 156 39.05 45.12 46.51
CA GLU A 156 40.11 45.86 45.81
C GLU A 156 39.81 46.06 44.32
N LYS A 157 39.00 45.18 43.73
CA LYS A 157 38.68 45.21 42.30
C LYS A 157 37.48 46.11 42.04
N ASP A 158 37.65 47.01 41.07
CA ASP A 158 36.56 47.85 40.58
C ASP A 158 35.76 47.17 39.47
N VAL A 159 34.44 47.37 39.52
CA VAL A 159 33.53 46.97 38.46
C VAL A 159 33.61 48.00 37.34
N GLN A 160 33.89 47.55 36.12
CA GLN A 160 33.81 48.40 34.94
C GLN A 160 32.35 48.50 34.50
N PRO A 161 31.75 49.70 34.46
CA PRO A 161 30.36 49.85 34.02
C PRO A 161 30.25 49.60 32.52
N GLU A 162 29.21 48.87 32.11
CA GLU A 162 28.86 48.71 30.70
C GLU A 162 28.23 50.01 30.17
N PRO A 163 28.83 50.70 29.18
CA PRO A 163 28.39 52.04 28.77
C PRO A 163 26.94 52.15 28.33
N ASN A 164 26.42 51.13 27.63
CA ASN A 164 25.03 51.13 27.18
C ASN A 164 24.06 51.00 28.37
N LEU A 165 24.42 50.18 29.35
CA LEU A 165 23.61 49.97 30.55
C LEU A 165 23.58 51.19 31.47
N LEU A 166 24.60 52.05 31.47
CA LEU A 166 24.55 53.34 32.19
C LEU A 166 23.39 54.23 31.73
N ASN A 167 23.00 54.11 30.47
CA ASN A 167 21.94 54.91 29.84
C ASN A 167 20.64 54.13 29.64
N GLY A 168 20.55 52.90 30.17
CA GLY A 168 19.38 52.04 30.01
C GLY A 168 19.19 51.50 28.59
N ASN A 169 20.26 51.44 27.80
CA ASN A 169 20.27 50.82 26.47
C ASN A 169 20.80 49.39 26.55
N LEU A 170 20.39 48.54 25.60
CA LEU A 170 20.91 47.18 25.48
C LEU A 170 22.35 47.23 24.94
N PRO A 171 23.27 46.36 25.44
CA PRO A 171 24.62 46.26 24.87
C PRO A 171 24.60 45.74 23.43
N ASP A 172 25.43 46.29 22.55
CA ASP A 172 25.45 45.93 21.12
C ASP A 172 25.72 44.43 20.92
N GLN A 173 26.67 43.86 21.65
CA GLN A 173 26.96 42.42 21.62
C GLN A 173 25.77 41.54 22.03
N PHE A 174 24.90 42.06 22.89
CA PHE A 174 23.69 41.35 23.29
C PHE A 174 22.65 41.41 22.16
N ILE A 175 22.47 42.57 21.53
CA ILE A 175 21.60 42.75 20.37
C ILE A 175 22.02 41.81 19.23
N ASP A 176 23.31 41.76 18.90
CA ASP A 176 23.84 40.88 17.84
C ASP A 176 23.55 39.40 18.11
N LYS A 177 23.69 38.97 19.37
CA LYS A 177 23.38 37.59 19.77
C LYS A 177 21.88 37.31 19.65
N MET A 178 21.03 38.25 20.05
CA MET A 178 19.58 38.14 19.92
C MET A 178 19.13 38.10 18.46
N ALA A 179 19.75 38.88 17.58
CA ALA A 179 19.47 38.87 16.14
C ALA A 179 19.79 37.51 15.49
N ASN A 180 20.84 36.84 15.95
CA ASN A 180 21.27 35.54 15.42
C ASN A 180 20.58 34.33 16.09
N MET A 181 19.67 34.54 17.03
CA MET A 181 18.95 33.43 17.67
C MET A 181 17.92 32.83 16.72
N GLU A 182 18.06 31.54 16.42
CA GLU A 182 17.00 30.76 15.78
C GLU A 182 15.82 30.61 16.72
N VAL A 183 14.86 31.51 16.59
CA VAL A 183 13.56 31.36 17.23
C VAL A 183 12.67 30.61 16.26
N LEU A 184 12.63 29.28 16.38
CA LEU A 184 11.55 28.49 15.79
C LEU A 184 10.35 28.58 16.75
N PRO A 185 9.28 29.32 16.41
CA PRO A 185 8.10 29.34 17.26
C PRO A 185 7.57 27.90 17.35
N TRP A 186 7.23 27.45 18.56
CA TRP A 186 6.61 26.13 18.77
C TRP A 186 5.42 25.86 17.83
N MET A 187 4.73 26.93 17.40
CA MET A 187 3.68 26.88 16.39
C MET A 187 4.14 26.26 15.07
N GLN A 188 5.34 26.61 14.56
CA GLN A 188 5.86 26.02 13.31
C GLN A 188 6.15 24.53 13.47
N ILE A 189 6.63 24.11 14.64
CA ILE A 189 6.83 22.68 14.96
C ILE A 189 5.47 21.98 14.98
N SER A 190 4.48 22.56 15.66
CA SER A 190 3.12 22.00 15.72
C SER A 190 2.49 21.88 14.32
N ASP A 191 2.67 22.88 13.46
CA ASP A 191 2.16 22.86 12.09
C ASP A 191 2.86 21.79 11.25
N ARG A 192 4.19 21.64 11.39
CA ARG A 192 4.94 20.54 10.76
C ARG A 192 4.50 19.17 11.27
N VAL A 193 4.21 19.02 12.57
CA VAL A 193 3.67 17.77 13.14
C VAL A 193 2.30 17.44 12.56
N LYS A 194 1.39 18.42 12.45
CA LYS A 194 0.08 18.22 11.79
C LYS A 194 0.23 17.82 10.32
N GLN A 195 1.19 18.42 9.61
CA GLN A 195 1.49 18.01 8.23
C GLN A 195 1.95 16.55 8.18
N ILE A 196 2.81 16.11 9.10
CA ILE A 196 3.26 14.72 9.21
C ILE A 196 2.08 13.78 9.51
N GLU A 197 1.16 14.16 10.40
CA GLU A 197 -0.05 13.38 10.71
C GLU A 197 -0.94 13.21 9.47
N ASN A 198 -1.16 14.29 8.71
CA ASN A 198 -1.93 14.24 7.48
C ASN A 198 -1.26 13.33 6.43
N ILE A 199 0.05 13.48 6.22
CA ILE A 199 0.81 12.60 5.31
C ILE A 199 0.73 11.14 5.77
N THR A 200 0.79 10.88 7.07
CA THR A 200 0.66 9.53 7.63
C THR A 200 -0.70 8.92 7.30
N LYS A 201 -1.77 9.70 7.43
CA LYS A 201 -3.13 9.30 7.06
C LYS A 201 -3.22 8.97 5.56
N ASP A 202 -2.64 9.82 4.70
CA ASP A 202 -2.63 9.63 3.25
C ASP A 202 -1.85 8.35 2.86
N ILE A 203 -0.74 8.05 3.54
CA ILE A 203 0.04 6.82 3.32
C ILE A 203 -0.79 5.58 3.69
N ILE A 204 -1.51 5.62 4.81
CA ILE A 204 -2.37 4.51 5.25
C ILE A 204 -3.48 4.25 4.22
N ASP A 205 -4.12 5.32 3.74
CA ASP A 205 -5.18 5.22 2.75
C ASP A 205 -4.65 4.72 1.39
N LEU A 206 -3.48 5.20 0.95
CA LEU A 206 -2.83 4.71 -0.26
C LEU A 206 -2.50 3.21 -0.17
N LYS A 207 -2.05 2.74 0.99
CA LYS A 207 -1.80 1.31 1.23
C LYS A 207 -3.06 0.47 1.09
N ALA A 208 -4.20 0.95 1.60
CA ALA A 208 -5.48 0.27 1.45
C ALA A 208 -5.88 0.16 -0.03
N ARG A 209 -5.79 1.25 -0.80
CA ARG A 209 -6.05 1.25 -2.25
C ARG A 209 -5.11 0.32 -3.01
N TYR A 210 -3.84 0.25 -2.62
CA TYR A 210 -2.88 -0.68 -3.22
C TYR A 210 -3.30 -2.15 -3.03
N GLU A 211 -3.74 -2.54 -1.84
CA GLU A 211 -4.24 -3.89 -1.57
C GLU A 211 -5.51 -4.20 -2.38
N ASP A 212 -6.43 -3.23 -2.50
CA ASP A 212 -7.64 -3.35 -3.32
C ASP A 212 -7.34 -3.58 -4.81
N VAL A 213 -6.24 -3.04 -5.33
CA VAL A 213 -5.77 -3.28 -6.71
C VAL A 213 -5.01 -4.60 -6.83
N LEU A 214 -4.23 -4.98 -5.82
CA LEU A 214 -3.42 -6.19 -5.84
C LEU A 214 -4.28 -7.46 -5.89
N LYS A 215 -5.43 -7.46 -5.21
CA LYS A 215 -6.32 -8.62 -5.14
C LYS A 215 -6.89 -9.01 -6.53
N PRO A 216 -7.55 -8.13 -7.30
CA PRO A 216 -7.99 -8.44 -8.67
C PRO A 216 -6.87 -8.92 -9.59
N ILE A 217 -5.65 -8.38 -9.45
CA ILE A 217 -4.50 -8.81 -10.25
C ILE A 217 -4.12 -10.26 -9.93
N LYS A 218 -4.11 -10.64 -8.64
CA LYS A 218 -3.88 -12.02 -8.21
C LYS A 218 -4.97 -12.96 -8.72
N ASP A 219 -6.23 -12.54 -8.63
CA ASP A 219 -7.37 -13.33 -9.13
C ASP A 219 -7.27 -13.53 -10.65
N LEU A 220 -6.94 -12.47 -11.40
CA LEU A 220 -6.72 -12.55 -12.84
C LEU A 220 -5.54 -13.47 -13.19
N THR A 221 -4.45 -13.40 -12.42
CA THR A 221 -3.29 -14.29 -12.60
C THR A 221 -3.69 -15.75 -12.44
N ASN A 222 -4.47 -16.08 -11.40
CA ASN A 222 -4.97 -17.43 -11.19
C ASN A 222 -5.89 -17.89 -12.32
N ASN A 223 -6.77 -17.02 -12.81
CA ASN A 223 -7.65 -17.32 -13.94
C ASN A 223 -6.85 -17.63 -15.22
N VAL A 224 -5.78 -16.88 -15.50
CA VAL A 224 -4.89 -17.14 -16.65
C VAL A 224 -4.19 -18.49 -16.52
N VAL A 225 -3.74 -18.87 -15.32
CA VAL A 225 -3.13 -20.20 -15.07
C VAL A 225 -4.13 -21.33 -15.32
N GLN A 226 -5.37 -21.19 -14.83
CA GLN A 226 -6.43 -22.16 -15.06
C GLN A 226 -6.76 -22.28 -16.55
N LEU A 227 -6.95 -21.14 -17.24
CA LEU A 227 -7.22 -21.12 -18.67
C LEU A 227 -6.10 -21.78 -19.48
N THR A 228 -4.84 -21.51 -19.13
CA THR A 228 -3.67 -22.14 -19.77
C THR A 228 -3.69 -23.66 -19.64
N SER A 229 -4.08 -24.16 -18.47
CA SER A 229 -4.23 -25.60 -18.20
C SER A 229 -5.35 -26.21 -19.05
N SER A 230 -6.51 -25.55 -19.12
CA SER A 230 -7.64 -25.98 -19.95
C SER A 230 -7.29 -26.00 -21.45
N VAL A 231 -6.62 -24.96 -21.95
CA VAL A 231 -6.17 -24.91 -23.36
C VAL A 231 -5.18 -26.04 -23.66
N THR A 232 -4.27 -26.34 -22.72
CA THR A 232 -3.34 -27.46 -22.86
C THR A 232 -4.09 -28.80 -22.94
N ALA A 233 -5.09 -29.00 -22.08
CA ALA A 233 -5.92 -30.22 -22.09
C ALA A 233 -6.69 -30.38 -23.41
N ILE A 234 -7.31 -29.30 -23.91
CA ILE A 234 -8.01 -29.28 -25.20
C ILE A 234 -7.03 -29.60 -26.35
N SER A 235 -5.81 -29.05 -26.31
CA SER A 235 -4.79 -29.36 -27.33
C SER A 235 -4.44 -30.85 -27.36
N VAL A 236 -4.30 -31.49 -26.19
CA VAL A 236 -4.08 -32.94 -26.08
C VAL A 236 -5.27 -33.73 -26.61
N GLN A 237 -6.49 -33.36 -26.23
CA GLN A 237 -7.72 -34.01 -26.73
C GLN A 237 -7.85 -33.89 -28.25
N THR A 238 -7.51 -32.73 -28.82
CA THR A 238 -7.58 -32.49 -30.26
C THR A 238 -6.57 -33.37 -31.02
N LYS A 239 -5.37 -33.58 -30.46
CA LYS A 239 -4.38 -34.51 -31.03
C LYS A 239 -4.89 -35.95 -31.02
N SER A 240 -5.43 -36.41 -29.88
CA SER A 240 -6.01 -37.75 -29.77
C SER A 240 -7.15 -37.96 -30.79
N LEU A 241 -8.04 -36.98 -30.95
CA LEU A 241 -9.13 -37.06 -31.91
C LEU A 241 -8.62 -37.14 -33.35
N ALA A 242 -7.55 -36.41 -33.68
CA ALA A 242 -6.92 -36.48 -35.00
C ALA A 242 -6.37 -37.89 -35.28
N GLU A 243 -5.73 -38.53 -34.29
CA GLU A 243 -5.25 -39.91 -34.41
C GLU A 243 -6.39 -40.92 -34.59
N ASP A 244 -7.49 -40.75 -33.85
CA ASP A 244 -8.66 -41.62 -33.97
C ASP A 244 -9.36 -41.45 -35.32
N LEU A 245 -9.41 -40.22 -35.86
CA LEU A 245 -9.91 -39.95 -37.20
C LEU A 245 -9.05 -40.63 -38.28
N GLU A 246 -7.72 -40.64 -38.12
CA GLU A 246 -6.82 -41.33 -39.04
C GLU A 246 -7.05 -42.85 -39.04
N LYS A 247 -7.18 -43.47 -37.86
CA LYS A 247 -7.53 -44.89 -37.73
C LYS A 247 -8.87 -45.21 -38.37
N ALA A 248 -9.89 -44.37 -38.11
CA ALA A 248 -11.21 -44.54 -38.71
C ALA A 248 -11.15 -44.46 -40.25
N ASN A 249 -10.36 -43.53 -40.79
CA ASN A 249 -10.16 -43.40 -42.23
C ASN A 249 -9.46 -44.63 -42.84
N GLN A 250 -8.48 -45.21 -42.13
CA GLN A 250 -7.84 -46.47 -42.54
C GLN A 250 -8.86 -47.62 -42.60
N LEU A 251 -9.71 -47.78 -41.58
CA LEU A 251 -10.78 -48.79 -41.57
C LEU A 251 -11.78 -48.59 -42.71
N VAL A 252 -12.17 -47.35 -43.02
CA VAL A 252 -13.05 -47.04 -44.17
C VAL A 252 -12.40 -47.46 -45.49
N ASN A 253 -11.11 -47.21 -45.65
CA ASN A 253 -10.36 -47.62 -46.85
C ASN A 253 -10.28 -49.15 -46.97
N GLU A 254 -10.06 -49.86 -45.87
CA GLU A 254 -10.07 -51.33 -45.84
C GLU A 254 -11.44 -51.90 -46.19
N ASN A 255 -12.51 -51.38 -45.58
CA ASN A 255 -13.87 -51.78 -45.89
C ASN A 255 -14.21 -51.52 -47.37
N SER A 256 -13.75 -50.40 -47.93
CA SER A 256 -13.92 -50.10 -49.36
C SER A 256 -13.22 -51.14 -50.25
N LYS A 257 -12.02 -51.60 -49.89
CA LYS A 257 -11.33 -52.69 -50.59
C LYS A 257 -12.11 -54.00 -50.49
N GLN A 258 -12.60 -54.35 -49.30
CA GLN A 258 -13.39 -55.55 -49.08
C GLN A 258 -14.70 -55.53 -49.89
N ILE A 259 -15.40 -54.40 -49.91
CA ILE A 259 -16.62 -54.21 -50.72
C ILE A 259 -16.32 -54.39 -52.20
N ASN A 260 -15.20 -53.84 -52.70
CA ASN A 260 -14.79 -54.02 -54.10
C ASN A 260 -14.50 -55.50 -54.41
N GLN A 261 -13.80 -56.22 -53.52
CA GLN A 261 -13.56 -57.66 -53.67
C GLN A 261 -14.87 -58.46 -53.67
N LEU A 262 -15.79 -58.16 -52.75
CA LEU A 262 -17.11 -58.79 -52.72
C LEU A 262 -17.90 -58.52 -54.01
N THR A 263 -17.84 -57.30 -54.53
CA THR A 263 -18.48 -56.91 -55.79
C THR A 263 -17.92 -57.71 -56.98
N GLN A 264 -16.59 -57.90 -57.03
CA GLN A 264 -15.95 -58.75 -58.04
C GLN A 264 -16.38 -60.21 -57.90
N ASN A 265 -16.37 -60.75 -56.69
CA ASN A 265 -16.81 -62.13 -56.42
C ASN A 265 -18.27 -62.33 -56.84
N LEU A 266 -19.16 -61.40 -56.53
CA LEU A 266 -20.56 -61.43 -56.98
C LEU A 266 -20.68 -61.41 -58.51
N THR A 267 -19.84 -60.62 -59.19
CA THR A 267 -19.82 -60.56 -60.66
C THR A 267 -19.38 -61.91 -61.27
N ILE A 268 -18.34 -62.53 -60.70
CA ILE A 268 -17.88 -63.87 -61.10
C ILE A 268 -18.99 -64.89 -60.90
N THR A 269 -19.59 -64.93 -59.71
CA THR A 269 -20.70 -65.84 -59.38
C THR A 269 -21.90 -65.62 -60.31
N SER A 270 -22.26 -64.37 -60.61
CA SER A 270 -23.34 -64.05 -61.56
C SER A 270 -23.02 -64.56 -62.97
N THR A 271 -21.78 -64.45 -63.41
CA THR A 271 -21.33 -64.98 -64.71
C THR A 271 -21.40 -66.52 -64.73
N GLN A 272 -20.95 -67.18 -63.66
CA GLN A 272 -21.07 -68.64 -63.50
C GLN A 272 -22.53 -69.09 -63.51
N PHE A 273 -23.41 -68.37 -62.83
CA PHE A 273 -24.85 -68.63 -62.81
C PHE A 273 -25.47 -68.52 -64.20
N ASN A 274 -25.14 -67.47 -64.96
CA ASN A 274 -25.61 -67.30 -66.33
C ASN A 274 -25.13 -68.43 -67.27
N SER A 275 -23.87 -68.88 -67.12
CA SER A 275 -23.37 -70.05 -67.86
C SER A 275 -24.11 -71.33 -67.48
N THR A 276 -24.49 -71.48 -66.20
CA THR A 276 -25.30 -72.63 -65.77
C THR A 276 -26.70 -72.58 -66.40
N ILE A 277 -27.33 -71.40 -66.44
CA ILE A 277 -28.61 -71.21 -67.14
C ILE A 277 -28.47 -71.60 -68.62
N SER A 278 -27.41 -71.17 -69.32
CA SER A 278 -27.21 -71.54 -70.72
C SER A 278 -27.07 -73.06 -70.89
N ASN A 279 -26.30 -73.72 -70.01
CA ASN A 279 -26.15 -75.17 -70.03
C ASN A 279 -27.47 -75.90 -69.78
N ILE A 280 -28.29 -75.42 -68.84
CA ILE A 280 -29.63 -75.98 -68.61
C ILE A 280 -30.52 -75.78 -69.85
N SER A 281 -30.43 -74.62 -70.52
CA SER A 281 -31.22 -74.35 -71.72
C SER A 281 -30.84 -75.26 -72.89
N SER A 282 -29.54 -75.54 -73.08
CA SER A 282 -29.08 -76.48 -74.11
C SER A 282 -29.53 -77.90 -73.79
N LEU A 283 -29.38 -78.35 -72.54
CA LEU A 283 -29.88 -79.65 -72.08
C LEU A 283 -31.41 -79.79 -72.26
N SER A 284 -32.17 -78.72 -71.97
CA SER A 284 -33.62 -78.71 -72.18
C SER A 284 -33.99 -78.82 -73.66
N LYS A 285 -33.20 -78.22 -74.56
CA LYS A 285 -33.37 -78.37 -76.00
C LYS A 285 -33.06 -79.80 -76.43
N ASP A 286 -31.95 -80.36 -75.98
CA ASP A 286 -31.55 -81.74 -76.27
C ASP A 286 -32.62 -82.74 -75.82
N LEU A 287 -33.19 -82.55 -74.62
CA LEU A 287 -34.31 -83.36 -74.12
C LEU A 287 -35.57 -83.25 -75.00
N LYS A 288 -35.86 -82.05 -75.52
CA LYS A 288 -37.00 -81.85 -76.41
C LYS A 288 -36.80 -82.48 -77.78
N ASP A 289 -35.59 -82.38 -78.33
CA ASP A 289 -35.22 -83.07 -79.57
C ASP A 289 -35.33 -84.59 -79.38
N GLN A 290 -34.95 -85.13 -78.21
CA GLN A 290 -35.17 -86.54 -77.87
C GLN A 290 -36.66 -86.91 -77.76
N GLU A 291 -37.48 -86.05 -77.13
CA GLU A 291 -38.93 -86.28 -77.02
C GLU A 291 -39.59 -86.32 -78.40
N ASP A 292 -39.23 -85.40 -79.29
CA ASP A 292 -39.76 -85.33 -80.65
C ASP A 292 -39.31 -86.55 -81.48
N HIS A 293 -38.06 -87.00 -81.32
CA HIS A 293 -37.58 -88.27 -81.89
C HIS A 293 -38.40 -89.49 -81.41
N LEU A 294 -38.75 -89.55 -80.12
CA LEU A 294 -39.58 -90.62 -79.57
C LEU A 294 -41.01 -90.57 -80.11
N LYS A 295 -41.58 -89.38 -80.31
CA LYS A 295 -42.90 -89.23 -80.97
C LYS A 295 -42.85 -89.74 -82.40
N ASP A 296 -41.79 -89.41 -83.14
CA ASP A 296 -41.63 -89.84 -84.53
C ASP A 296 -41.45 -91.36 -84.65
N LEU A 297 -40.66 -91.97 -83.75
CA LEU A 297 -40.58 -93.43 -83.59
C LEU A 297 -41.95 -94.05 -83.28
N THR A 298 -42.74 -93.44 -82.40
CA THR A 298 -44.08 -93.93 -82.05
C THR A 298 -45.04 -93.88 -83.25
N ILE A 299 -44.94 -92.85 -84.09
CA ILE A 299 -45.67 -92.76 -85.36
C ILE A 299 -45.19 -93.84 -86.34
N GLY A 300 -43.88 -94.07 -86.43
CA GLY A 300 -43.28 -95.16 -87.21
C GLY A 300 -43.81 -96.54 -86.80
N PHE A 301 -43.90 -96.83 -85.49
CA PHE A 301 -44.47 -98.08 -84.99
C PHE A 301 -45.95 -98.26 -85.34
N LYS A 302 -46.74 -97.17 -85.35
CA LYS A 302 -48.14 -97.23 -85.84
C LYS A 302 -48.21 -97.55 -87.33
N SER A 303 -47.35 -96.98 -88.16
CA SER A 303 -47.27 -97.27 -89.60
C SER A 303 -46.88 -98.73 -89.89
N GLN A 304 -45.92 -99.26 -89.13
CA GLN A 304 -45.45 -100.65 -89.26
C GLN A 304 -46.51 -101.68 -88.84
N SER A 305 -47.36 -101.35 -87.87
CA SER A 305 -48.54 -102.16 -87.51
C SER A 305 -49.57 -102.25 -88.64
N VAL A 306 -49.77 -101.16 -89.40
CA VAL A 306 -50.66 -101.14 -90.57
C VAL A 306 -50.12 -102.03 -91.69
N TRP A 307 -48.82 -101.94 -91.99
CA TRP A 307 -48.17 -102.80 -92.99
C TRP A 307 -48.21 -104.28 -92.64
N ASN A 308 -48.03 -104.65 -91.36
CA ASN A 308 -48.12 -106.04 -90.91
C ASN A 308 -49.53 -106.64 -91.07
N LYS A 309 -50.60 -105.85 -90.94
CA LYS A 309 -51.97 -106.31 -91.20
C LYS A 309 -52.22 -106.57 -92.69
N ILE A 310 -51.65 -105.75 -93.57
CA ILE A 310 -51.74 -105.93 -95.02
C ILE A 310 -50.98 -107.20 -95.46
N LEU A 311 -49.76 -107.41 -94.94
CA LEU A 311 -48.95 -108.59 -95.25
C LEU A 311 -49.61 -109.89 -94.76
N GLY A 312 -50.20 -109.89 -93.56
CA GLY A 312 -50.88 -111.08 -93.01
C GLY A 312 -52.08 -111.54 -93.85
N GLY A 313 -52.80 -110.60 -94.48
CA GLY A 313 -53.90 -110.93 -95.39
C GLY A 313 -53.44 -111.65 -96.66
N ILE A 314 -52.28 -111.27 -97.21
CA ILE A 314 -51.72 -111.88 -98.42
C ILE A 314 -51.24 -113.31 -98.15
N VAL A 315 -50.63 -113.56 -96.98
CA VAL A 315 -50.10 -114.87 -96.59
C VAL A 315 -51.20 -115.93 -96.42
N LEU A 316 -52.38 -115.56 -95.94
CA LEU A 316 -53.52 -116.48 -95.82
C LEU A 316 -54.07 -116.95 -97.18
N ILE A 317 -54.04 -116.09 -98.20
CA ILE A 317 -54.48 -116.44 -99.56
C ILE A 317 -53.50 -117.45 -100.20
N VAL A 318 -52.20 -117.27 -99.99
CA VAL A 318 -51.16 -118.14 -100.56
C VAL A 318 -51.15 -119.54 -99.90
N ILE A 319 -51.35 -119.61 -98.57
CA ILE A 319 -51.38 -120.90 -97.85
C ILE A 319 -52.64 -121.71 -98.20
N GLY A 320 -53.79 -121.05 -98.41
CA GLY A 320 -55.02 -121.72 -98.84
C GLY A 320 -54.90 -122.41 -100.21
N ALA A 321 -54.19 -121.79 -101.15
CA ALA A 321 -53.96 -122.38 -102.48
C ALA A 321 -52.99 -123.58 -102.45
N LEU A 322 -51.99 -123.56 -101.56
CA LEU A 322 -50.98 -124.61 -101.41
C LEU A 322 -51.53 -125.89 -100.76
N ILE A 323 -52.45 -125.76 -99.81
CA ILE A 323 -53.11 -126.92 -99.18
C ILE A 323 -54.04 -127.64 -100.15
N SER A 324 -54.71 -126.91 -101.06
CA SER A 324 -55.56 -127.50 -102.10
C SER A 324 -54.75 -128.30 -103.15
N TRP A 325 -53.51 -127.87 -103.45
CA TRP A 325 -52.62 -128.55 -104.39
C TRP A 325 -52.01 -129.85 -103.83
N LEU A 326 -51.67 -129.88 -102.53
CA LEU A 326 -51.04 -131.04 -101.90
C LEU A 326 -52.00 -132.22 -101.65
N VAL A 327 -53.30 -131.97 -101.48
CA VAL A 327 -54.31 -133.05 -101.32
C VAL A 327 -54.61 -133.78 -102.64
N SER A 328 -54.31 -133.17 -103.80
CA SER A 328 -54.64 -133.71 -105.13
C SER A 328 -53.64 -134.73 -105.69
N LYS A 329 -52.47 -134.98 -105.06
CA LYS A 329 -51.34 -135.67 -105.72
C LYS A 329 -50.89 -137.02 -105.14
N ALA A 330 -51.59 -137.59 -104.16
CA ALA A 330 -51.17 -138.83 -103.48
C ALA A 330 -52.18 -140.01 -103.56
N LEU A 331 -53.01 -140.09 -104.61
CA LEU A 331 -53.95 -141.20 -104.85
C LEU A 331 -53.72 -141.95 -106.20
N LYS A 332 -52.47 -142.15 -106.63
CA LYS A 332 -52.12 -143.14 -107.67
C LYS A 332 -50.76 -143.77 -107.41
#